data_AF-A0A6B0DJQ1-F1
#
_entry.id   AF-A0A6B0DJQ1-F1
#
_cell.length_a   1.000
_cell.length_b   1.000
_cell.length_c   1.000
_cell.angle_alpha   90.00
_cell.angle_beta   90.00
_cell.angle_gamma   90.00
#
_symmetry.space_group_name_H-M   'P 1'
#
loop_
_entity.id
_entity.type
_entity.pdbx_description
1 polymer ?
#
loop_
_entity_poly.entity_id
_entity_poly.type
_entity_poly.pdbx_seq_one_letter_code
_entity_poly.pdbx_strand_id
1 'polypeptide(L)'
;MKYSIRDIILESPSGKGEEWLKRQKSLEWSYEINERLAKDEQLEKIFLKREGKEKDFLDAFLKLGNTKALRNFMETCMHCGICIDKCHMFISTGDINNSPVGRAELVRRIYKDPRVKNVDLSKIYSYYYQCTECRRCAVFCPNGIDQSEITRNVRNVLTSMGIIPEYVVTTLAQVYRVGNNLGLNEKAIASVVNFLEDDLKEETGKELRIPLNSKADFLLIPSST
;
A
#
# COMPACT_ATOMS: atom_id res chain seq x y z
N MET A 1 9.91 16.66 19.12
CA MET A 1 10.24 15.43 18.39
C MET A 1 11.76 15.25 18.54
N LYS A 2 12.24 14.26 19.30
CA LYS A 2 13.64 14.21 19.74
C LYS A 2 14.64 13.86 18.62
N TYR A 3 14.16 13.27 17.53
CA TYR A 3 14.99 12.89 16.38
C TYR A 3 14.41 13.52 15.11
N SER A 4 15.27 14.20 14.35
CA SER A 4 14.95 14.61 13.00
C SER A 4 15.07 13.40 12.06
N ILE A 5 14.38 13.44 10.91
CA ILE A 5 14.48 12.39 9.90
C ILE A 5 15.94 12.20 9.43
N ARG A 6 16.74 13.27 9.45
CA ARG A 6 18.17 13.22 9.15
C ARG A 6 18.94 12.38 10.18
N ASP A 7 18.63 12.53 11.46
CA ASP A 7 19.29 11.79 12.54
C ASP A 7 19.03 10.28 12.39
N ILE A 8 17.78 9.92 12.08
CA ILE A 8 17.38 8.52 11.81
C ILE A 8 18.22 7.90 10.67
N ILE A 9 18.50 8.68 9.63
CA ILE A 9 19.33 8.22 8.50
C ILE A 9 20.78 8.02 8.94
N LEU A 10 21.34 9.01 9.64
CA LEU A 10 22.74 8.99 10.08
C LEU A 10 23.00 7.88 11.10
N GLU A 11 22.02 7.56 11.94
CA GLU A 11 22.07 6.48 12.93
C GLU A 11 21.74 5.10 12.35
N SER A 12 21.45 4.99 11.04
CA SER A 12 21.15 3.72 10.39
C SER A 12 22.34 2.75 10.45
N PRO A 13 22.16 1.50 10.94
CA PRO A 13 23.21 0.48 11.02
C PRO A 13 23.83 0.06 9.68
N SER A 14 23.27 0.50 8.56
CA SER A 14 23.85 0.25 7.23
C SER A 14 25.20 0.94 7.00
N GLY A 15 25.53 1.99 7.78
CA GLY A 15 26.70 2.85 7.56
C GLY A 15 26.63 3.72 6.30
N LYS A 16 25.52 3.69 5.55
CA LYS A 16 25.35 4.43 4.28
C LYS A 16 24.59 5.76 4.45
N GLY A 17 24.36 6.21 5.67
CA GLY A 17 23.51 7.38 5.95
C GLY A 17 23.96 8.65 5.22
N GLU A 18 25.26 8.96 5.24
CA GLU A 18 25.80 10.11 4.51
C GLU A 18 25.64 9.99 2.99
N GLU A 19 25.87 8.80 2.43
CA GLU A 19 25.69 8.51 1.01
C GLU A 19 24.23 8.73 0.60
N TRP A 20 23.28 8.27 1.41
CA TRP A 20 21.85 8.47 1.15
C TRP A 20 21.45 9.93 1.23
N LEU A 21 21.92 10.65 2.25
CA LEU A 21 21.64 12.08 2.38
C LEU A 21 22.22 12.88 1.21
N LYS A 22 23.37 12.47 0.66
CA LYS A 22 23.94 13.06 -0.57
C LYS A 22 23.11 12.72 -1.81
N ARG A 23 22.45 11.56 -1.83
CA ARG A 23 21.55 11.11 -2.90
C ARG A 23 20.11 11.59 -2.74
N GLN A 24 19.77 12.25 -1.63
CA GLN A 24 18.46 12.82 -1.41
C GLN A 24 18.23 13.88 -2.49
N LYS A 25 17.46 13.51 -3.51
CA LYS A 25 17.02 14.43 -4.55
C LYS A 25 15.88 15.28 -3.97
N SER A 26 15.79 16.55 -4.33
CA SER A 26 14.52 17.26 -4.21
C SER A 26 13.59 16.60 -5.23
N LEU A 27 12.83 15.61 -4.78
CA LEU A 27 11.84 14.97 -5.61
C LEU A 27 10.58 15.85 -5.63
N GLU A 28 10.70 17.12 -6.05
CA GLU A 28 9.53 18.00 -6.26
C GLU A 28 8.50 17.31 -7.14
N TRP A 29 8.96 16.57 -8.18
CA TRP A 29 8.15 15.70 -9.02
C TRP A 29 7.49 14.50 -8.31
N SER A 30 7.98 14.07 -7.14
CA SER A 30 7.34 12.99 -6.35
C SER A 30 6.21 13.49 -5.43
N TYR A 31 6.14 14.81 -5.21
CA TYR A 31 5.02 15.47 -4.54
C TYR A 31 3.89 15.79 -5.54
N GLU A 32 4.23 15.98 -6.80
CA GLU A 32 3.27 15.99 -7.88
C GLU A 32 2.66 14.60 -8.01
N ILE A 33 1.35 14.53 -7.76
CA ILE A 33 0.49 13.35 -7.91
C ILE A 33 0.67 12.78 -9.33
N ASN A 34 1.67 11.93 -9.54
CA ASN A 34 1.85 11.24 -10.83
C ASN A 34 0.91 10.03 -10.95
N GLU A 35 0.42 9.52 -9.81
CA GLU A 35 -0.71 8.60 -9.82
C GLU A 35 -2.00 9.38 -10.01
N ARG A 36 -2.47 9.39 -11.27
CA ARG A 36 -3.76 9.97 -11.66
C ARG A 36 -4.83 9.55 -10.65
N LEU A 37 -5.33 10.52 -9.88
CA LEU A 37 -6.51 10.30 -9.06
C LEU A 37 -7.67 9.90 -9.98
N ALA A 38 -8.51 8.98 -9.52
CA ALA A 38 -9.70 8.60 -10.27
C ALA A 38 -10.58 9.83 -10.56
N LYS A 39 -11.20 9.89 -11.74
CA LYS A 39 -12.24 10.88 -12.03
C LYS A 39 -13.49 10.56 -11.21
N ASP A 40 -14.33 11.56 -10.96
CA ASP A 40 -15.55 11.35 -10.18
C ASP A 40 -16.49 10.36 -10.88
N GLU A 41 -16.58 10.37 -12.22
CA GLU A 41 -17.36 9.38 -12.98
C GLU A 41 -16.81 7.95 -12.86
N GLN A 42 -15.52 7.79 -12.54
CA GLN A 42 -14.94 6.47 -12.27
C GLN A 42 -15.29 6.00 -10.86
N LEU A 43 -15.31 6.91 -9.87
CA LEU A 43 -15.69 6.61 -8.48
C LEU A 43 -17.16 6.15 -8.39
N GLU A 44 -18.05 6.74 -9.19
CA GLU A 44 -19.46 6.35 -9.23
C GLU A 44 -19.65 4.88 -9.64
N LYS A 45 -18.77 4.34 -10.49
CA LYS A 45 -18.80 2.93 -10.92
C LYS A 45 -18.51 1.94 -9.78
N ILE A 46 -17.94 2.43 -8.68
CA ILE A 46 -17.63 1.65 -7.49
C ILE A 46 -18.44 2.13 -6.27
N PHE A 47 -19.55 2.85 -6.52
CA PHE A 47 -20.46 3.36 -5.48
C PHE A 47 -19.78 4.30 -4.46
N LEU A 48 -18.77 5.05 -4.90
CA LEU A 48 -17.99 5.95 -4.06
C LEU A 48 -18.09 7.40 -4.56
N LYS A 49 -17.95 8.37 -3.65
CA LYS A 49 -17.88 9.80 -3.95
C LYS A 49 -16.67 10.44 -3.30
N ARG A 50 -16.12 11.47 -3.94
CA ARG A 50 -15.02 12.25 -3.39
C ARG A 50 -15.55 13.41 -2.54
N GLU A 51 -15.68 13.17 -1.25
CA GLU A 51 -16.24 14.16 -0.30
C GLU A 51 -15.37 14.36 0.95
N GLY A 52 -14.36 13.51 1.15
CA GLY A 52 -13.56 13.54 2.38
C GLY A 52 -12.65 14.76 2.48
N LYS A 53 -12.61 15.34 3.68
CA LYS A 53 -11.77 16.48 4.06
C LYS A 53 -10.65 16.05 4.99
N GLU A 54 -9.69 16.94 5.23
CA GLU A 54 -8.60 16.72 6.18
C GLU A 54 -9.09 16.19 7.54
N LYS A 55 -10.17 16.78 8.06
CA LYS A 55 -10.76 16.36 9.34
C LYS A 55 -11.20 14.89 9.31
N ASP A 56 -11.80 14.44 8.21
CA ASP A 56 -12.27 13.05 8.08
C ASP A 56 -11.10 12.07 8.09
N PHE A 57 -9.97 12.45 7.44
CA PHE A 57 -8.73 11.68 7.50
C PHE A 57 -8.19 11.59 8.93
N LEU A 58 -8.10 12.73 9.63
CA LEU A 58 -7.62 12.80 11.00
C LEU A 58 -8.47 11.93 11.94
N ASP A 59 -9.80 12.09 11.89
CA ASP A 59 -10.74 11.36 12.74
C ASP A 59 -10.68 9.85 12.46
N ALA A 60 -10.62 9.43 11.19
CA ALA A 60 -10.49 8.03 10.82
C ALA A 60 -9.14 7.42 11.22
N PHE A 61 -8.04 8.16 11.01
CA PHE A 61 -6.70 7.69 11.37
C PHE A 61 -6.52 7.60 12.90
N LEU A 62 -7.05 8.56 13.67
CA LEU A 62 -7.03 8.50 15.13
C LEU A 62 -7.83 7.31 15.67
N LYS A 63 -8.96 6.95 15.03
CA LYS A 63 -9.69 5.71 15.35
C LYS A 63 -8.83 4.47 15.10
N LEU A 64 -8.09 4.42 13.98
CA LEU A 64 -7.15 3.34 13.70
C LEU A 64 -6.01 3.27 14.72
N GLY A 65 -5.59 4.42 15.27
CA GLY A 65 -4.59 4.51 16.36
C GLY A 65 -4.98 3.76 17.63
N ASN A 66 -6.27 3.44 17.81
CA ASN A 66 -6.75 2.63 18.92
C ASN A 66 -6.64 1.12 18.69
N THR A 67 -6.36 0.69 17.45
CA THR A 67 -6.10 -0.73 17.17
C THR A 67 -4.78 -1.16 17.79
N LYS A 68 -4.74 -2.38 18.33
CA LYS A 68 -3.54 -2.94 18.97
C LYS A 68 -2.35 -2.95 18.02
N ALA A 69 -2.56 -3.34 16.76
CA ALA A 69 -1.50 -3.44 15.76
C ALA A 69 -0.90 -2.07 15.44
N LEU A 70 -1.72 -1.07 15.09
CA LEU A 70 -1.20 0.26 14.75
C LEU A 70 -0.51 0.91 15.95
N ARG A 71 -1.10 0.81 17.15
CA ARG A 71 -0.49 1.31 18.39
C ARG A 71 0.89 0.69 18.62
N ASN A 72 1.01 -0.63 18.51
CA ASN A 72 2.29 -1.32 18.68
C ASN A 72 3.33 -0.81 17.68
N PHE A 73 2.98 -0.65 16.40
CA PHE A 73 3.91 -0.11 15.40
C PHE A 73 4.27 1.37 15.65
N MET A 74 3.32 2.16 16.17
CA MET A 74 3.49 3.58 16.45
C MET A 74 4.29 3.88 17.74
N GLU A 75 4.32 2.96 18.69
CA GLU A 75 5.06 3.12 19.96
C GLU A 75 6.41 2.38 19.96
N THR A 76 6.50 1.21 19.34
CA THR A 76 7.69 0.35 19.43
C THR A 76 8.85 0.83 18.55
N CYS A 77 8.58 1.72 17.58
CA CYS A 77 9.63 2.22 16.70
C CYS A 77 10.66 3.04 17.49
N MET A 78 11.87 2.51 17.61
CA MET A 78 13.02 3.19 18.23
C MET A 78 13.83 4.02 17.24
N HIS A 79 13.31 4.26 16.04
CA HIS A 79 13.98 5.03 14.99
C HIS A 79 15.38 4.52 14.57
N CYS A 80 15.67 3.23 14.78
CA CYS A 80 16.98 2.62 14.45
C CYS A 80 17.37 2.60 12.96
N GLY A 81 16.49 2.99 12.02
CA GLY A 81 16.85 3.09 10.59
C GLY A 81 17.18 1.78 9.84
N ILE A 82 17.12 0.59 10.46
CA ILE A 82 17.44 -0.69 9.79
C ILE A 82 16.55 -0.98 8.58
N CYS A 83 15.30 -0.53 8.62
CA CYS A 83 14.35 -0.76 7.54
C CYS A 83 14.63 0.09 6.28
N ILE A 84 15.47 1.13 6.39
CA ILE A 84 15.67 2.14 5.33
C ILE A 84 16.27 1.50 4.08
N ASP A 85 17.41 0.81 4.20
CA ASP A 85 18.14 0.21 3.08
C ASP A 85 17.52 -1.09 2.55
N LYS A 86 16.41 -1.53 3.13
CA LYS A 86 15.66 -2.72 2.70
C LYS A 86 14.49 -2.36 1.80
N CYS A 87 14.10 -1.09 1.77
CA CYS A 87 13.02 -0.61 0.92
C CYS A 87 13.55 -0.22 -0.46
N HIS A 88 13.11 -0.93 -1.50
CA HIS A 88 13.50 -0.61 -2.88
C HIS A 88 13.00 0.77 -3.31
N MET A 89 11.86 1.26 -2.79
CA MET A 89 11.42 2.63 -3.09
C MET A 89 12.42 3.66 -2.59
N PHE A 90 12.90 3.52 -1.36
CA PHE A 90 13.95 4.38 -0.84
C PHE A 90 15.26 4.25 -1.62
N ILE A 91 15.69 3.03 -1.94
CA ILE A 91 16.94 2.80 -2.69
C ILE A 91 16.88 3.47 -4.07
N SER A 92 15.74 3.36 -4.76
CA SER A 92 15.54 3.92 -6.09
C SER A 92 15.40 5.44 -6.08
N THR A 93 14.63 5.99 -5.14
CA THR A 93 14.32 7.43 -5.14
C THR A 93 15.33 8.26 -4.36
N GLY A 94 16.03 7.65 -3.41
CA GLY A 94 16.90 8.35 -2.46
C GLY A 94 16.12 9.23 -1.49
N ASP A 95 14.79 9.16 -1.46
CA ASP A 95 13.95 10.02 -0.62
C ASP A 95 13.50 9.30 0.63
N ILE A 96 13.89 9.85 1.77
CA ILE A 96 13.57 9.29 3.08
C ILE A 96 12.08 9.10 3.37
N ASN A 97 11.17 9.91 2.82
CA ASN A 97 9.74 9.69 2.98
C ASN A 97 9.26 8.39 2.30
N ASN A 98 10.05 7.84 1.36
CA ASN A 98 9.84 6.50 0.80
C ASN A 98 10.45 5.37 1.62
N SER A 99 11.29 5.67 2.60
CA SER A 99 11.74 4.65 3.56
C SER A 99 10.59 4.23 4.47
N PRO A 100 10.64 3.03 5.07
CA PRO A 100 9.55 2.57 5.91
C PRO A 100 9.35 3.45 7.14
N VAL A 101 10.44 3.83 7.82
CA VAL A 101 10.38 4.71 8.99
C VAL A 101 9.95 6.13 8.62
N GLY A 102 10.45 6.70 7.53
CA GLY A 102 10.05 8.04 7.08
C GLY A 102 8.59 8.11 6.67
N ARG A 103 8.09 7.09 5.96
CA ARG A 103 6.66 6.97 5.63
C ARG A 103 5.79 6.85 6.90
N ALA A 104 6.26 6.10 7.90
CA ALA A 104 5.58 6.02 9.19
C ALA A 104 5.50 7.39 9.89
N GLU A 105 6.57 8.20 9.85
CA GLU A 105 6.60 9.53 10.47
C GLU A 105 5.60 10.53 9.88
N LEU A 106 5.20 10.35 8.61
CA LEU A 106 4.15 11.19 8.00
C LEU A 106 2.85 11.13 8.80
N VAL A 107 2.50 9.96 9.34
CA VAL A 107 1.27 9.74 10.10
C VAL A 107 1.51 9.58 11.61
N ARG A 108 2.74 9.23 12.04
CA ARG A 108 3.08 9.14 13.47
C ARG A 108 2.92 10.49 14.18
N ARG A 109 3.14 11.61 13.49
CA ARG A 109 2.86 12.95 14.03
C ARG A 109 1.39 13.13 14.42
N ILE A 110 0.48 12.59 13.61
CA ILE A 110 -0.97 12.65 13.81
C ILE A 110 -1.34 11.76 15.00
N TYR A 111 -0.75 10.57 15.06
CA TYR A 111 -0.92 9.65 16.17
C TYR A 111 -0.44 10.25 17.51
N LYS A 112 0.70 10.95 17.54
CA LYS A 112 1.29 11.52 18.76
C LYS A 112 0.61 12.81 19.24
N ASP A 113 0.13 13.64 18.33
CA ASP A 113 -0.60 14.86 18.68
C ASP A 113 -1.90 14.96 17.87
N PRO A 114 -3.04 14.58 18.49
CA PRO A 114 -4.36 14.68 17.86
C PRO A 114 -4.78 16.10 17.46
N ARG A 115 -4.03 17.13 17.88
CA ARG A 115 -4.31 18.54 17.56
C ARG A 115 -3.57 19.03 16.31
N VAL A 116 -2.80 18.15 15.65
CA VAL A 116 -2.16 18.47 14.37
C VAL A 116 -3.20 18.96 13.36
N LYS A 117 -2.83 20.02 12.64
CA LYS A 117 -3.59 20.65 11.56
C LYS A 117 -2.69 20.83 10.34
N ASN A 118 -3.30 21.12 9.19
CA ASN A 118 -2.63 21.32 7.91
C ASN A 118 -1.86 20.07 7.47
N VAL A 119 -2.49 18.90 7.62
CA VAL A 119 -1.95 17.65 7.08
C VAL A 119 -2.05 17.70 5.55
N ASP A 120 -0.90 17.54 4.91
CA ASP A 120 -0.81 17.45 3.46
C ASP A 120 -1.26 16.06 2.98
N LEU A 121 -2.55 15.95 2.63
CA LEU A 121 -3.14 14.72 2.10
C LEU A 121 -2.54 14.31 0.75
N SER A 122 -2.10 15.26 -0.07
CA SER A 122 -1.43 14.96 -1.35
C SER A 122 -0.12 14.24 -1.11
N LYS A 123 0.68 14.75 -0.16
CA LYS A 123 1.91 14.11 0.28
C LYS A 123 1.68 12.71 0.86
N ILE A 124 0.67 12.56 1.73
CA ILE A 124 0.32 11.24 2.28
C ILE A 124 -0.07 10.30 1.14
N TYR A 125 -0.96 10.70 0.25
CA TYR A 125 -1.36 9.91 -0.91
C TYR A 125 -0.15 9.45 -1.72
N SER A 126 0.70 10.38 -2.17
CA SER A 126 1.85 10.06 -3.02
C SER A 126 2.79 9.04 -2.38
N TYR A 127 3.23 9.24 -1.13
CA TYR A 127 4.18 8.32 -0.49
C TYR A 127 3.55 6.99 -0.09
N TYR A 128 2.26 6.97 0.22
CA TYR A 128 1.58 5.73 0.59
C TYR A 128 1.24 4.88 -0.62
N TYR A 129 0.90 5.47 -1.76
CA TYR A 129 0.67 4.71 -2.99
C TYR A 129 1.96 4.26 -3.72
N GLN A 130 3.07 4.97 -3.51
CA GLN A 130 4.40 4.49 -3.93
C GLN A 130 4.88 3.20 -3.21
N CYS A 131 4.30 2.85 -2.06
CA CYS A 131 4.64 1.61 -1.35
C CYS A 131 4.14 0.38 -2.12
N THR A 132 5.03 -0.54 -2.51
CA THR A 132 4.62 -1.79 -3.19
C THR A 132 4.08 -2.87 -2.25
N GLU A 133 3.97 -2.60 -0.95
CA GLU A 133 3.51 -3.57 0.06
C GLU A 133 4.32 -4.89 0.09
N CYS A 134 5.58 -4.89 -0.36
CA CYS A 134 6.44 -6.08 -0.38
C CYS A 134 6.83 -6.65 0.99
N ARG A 135 6.44 -5.99 2.10
CA ARG A 135 6.70 -6.38 3.50
C ARG A 135 8.15 -6.64 3.91
N ARG A 136 9.17 -6.28 3.11
CA ARG A 136 10.59 -6.35 3.52
C ARG A 136 10.86 -5.61 4.84
N CYS A 137 10.16 -4.50 5.06
CA CYS A 137 10.19 -3.75 6.32
C CYS A 137 9.85 -4.63 7.54
N ALA A 138 8.84 -5.49 7.44
CA ALA A 138 8.43 -6.40 8.52
C ALA A 138 9.48 -7.49 8.77
N VAL A 139 10.09 -8.01 7.70
CA VAL A 139 11.13 -9.05 7.78
C VAL A 139 12.39 -8.54 8.48
N PHE A 140 12.83 -7.33 8.16
CA PHE A 140 14.10 -6.78 8.66
C PHE A 140 13.96 -5.91 9.91
N CYS A 141 12.75 -5.54 10.32
CA CYS A 141 12.59 -4.76 11.54
C CYS A 141 12.88 -5.65 12.76
N PRO A 142 13.84 -5.30 13.64
CA PRO A 142 14.13 -6.08 14.84
C PRO A 142 12.94 -6.09 15.82
N ASN A 143 12.03 -5.12 15.70
CA ASN A 143 10.83 -5.00 16.51
C ASN A 143 9.57 -5.56 15.82
N GLY A 144 9.71 -6.18 14.64
CA GLY A 144 8.57 -6.76 13.89
C GLY A 144 7.55 -5.73 13.36
N ILE A 145 7.95 -4.47 13.17
CA ILE A 145 7.05 -3.43 12.68
C ILE A 145 6.76 -3.64 11.19
N ASP A 146 5.48 -3.84 10.86
CA ASP A 146 5.03 -3.95 9.48
C ASP A 146 4.55 -2.61 8.92
N GLN A 147 5.43 -1.89 8.21
CA GLN A 147 5.05 -0.68 7.50
C GLN A 147 4.00 -0.94 6.41
N SER A 148 3.94 -2.14 5.83
CA SER A 148 2.91 -2.47 4.84
C SER A 148 1.51 -2.44 5.45
N GLU A 149 1.36 -2.86 6.71
CA GLU A 149 0.07 -2.79 7.41
C GLU A 149 -0.32 -1.35 7.73
N ILE A 150 0.64 -0.51 8.14
CA ILE A 150 0.43 0.94 8.26
C ILE A 150 -0.03 1.50 6.90
N THR A 151 0.62 1.07 5.81
CA THR A 151 0.26 1.49 4.45
C THR A 151 -1.16 1.11 4.07
N ARG A 152 -1.57 -0.14 4.27
CA ARG A 152 -2.94 -0.60 4.01
C ARG A 152 -3.97 0.20 4.80
N ASN A 153 -3.71 0.43 6.08
CA ASN A 153 -4.60 1.21 6.95
C ASN A 153 -4.78 2.65 6.45
N VAL A 154 -3.69 3.33 6.09
CA VAL A 154 -3.77 4.69 5.55
C VAL A 154 -4.45 4.72 4.18
N ARG A 155 -4.15 3.77 3.29
CA ARG A 155 -4.85 3.64 2.00
C ARG A 155 -6.35 3.42 2.18
N ASN A 156 -6.77 2.59 3.14
CA ASN A 156 -8.19 2.38 3.45
C ASN A 156 -8.88 3.69 3.86
N VAL A 157 -8.24 4.52 4.68
CA VAL A 157 -8.78 5.84 5.02
C VAL A 157 -8.90 6.72 3.78
N LEU A 158 -7.84 6.83 2.98
CA LEU A 158 -7.86 7.62 1.73
C LEU A 158 -8.95 7.13 0.76
N THR A 159 -9.07 5.81 0.58
CA THR A 159 -10.10 5.20 -0.26
C THR A 159 -11.50 5.53 0.26
N SER A 160 -11.75 5.46 1.57
CA SER A 160 -13.06 5.83 2.14
C SER A 160 -13.47 7.29 1.86
N MET A 161 -12.50 8.14 1.54
CA MET A 161 -12.69 9.55 1.20
C MET A 161 -12.81 9.84 -0.30
N GLY A 162 -12.70 8.82 -1.17
CA GLY A 162 -12.62 9.00 -2.63
C GLY A 162 -11.25 9.46 -3.13
N ILE A 163 -10.19 9.31 -2.31
CA ILE A 163 -8.80 9.57 -2.66
C ILE A 163 -8.14 8.22 -3.01
N ILE A 164 -8.23 7.85 -4.29
CA ILE A 164 -7.81 6.55 -4.79
C ILE A 164 -7.24 6.71 -6.22
N PRO A 165 -6.22 5.92 -6.60
CA PRO A 165 -5.67 5.96 -7.96
C PRO A 165 -6.66 5.45 -9.00
N GLU A 166 -6.58 6.03 -10.20
CA GLU A 166 -7.41 5.70 -11.37
C GLU A 166 -7.33 4.20 -11.73
N TYR A 167 -6.14 3.62 -11.72
CA TYR A 167 -5.96 2.21 -12.09
C TYR A 167 -6.67 1.27 -11.10
N VAL A 168 -6.62 1.58 -9.80
CA VAL A 168 -7.31 0.79 -8.76
C VAL A 168 -8.82 0.84 -8.96
N VAL A 169 -9.38 2.04 -9.19
CA VAL A 169 -10.82 2.20 -9.44
C VAL A 169 -11.24 1.51 -10.72
N THR A 170 -10.43 1.56 -11.76
CA THR A 170 -10.71 0.88 -13.02
C THR A 170 -10.79 -0.63 -12.82
N THR A 171 -9.86 -1.21 -12.06
CA THR A 171 -9.88 -2.63 -11.69
C THR A 171 -11.10 -2.98 -10.84
N LEU A 172 -11.40 -2.19 -9.81
CA LEU A 172 -12.58 -2.40 -8.95
C LEU A 172 -13.89 -2.33 -9.74
N ALA A 173 -14.00 -1.40 -10.69
CA ALA A 173 -15.16 -1.30 -11.58
C ALA A 173 -15.34 -2.56 -12.42
N GLN A 174 -14.27 -3.24 -12.83
CA GLN A 174 -14.39 -4.56 -13.49
C GLN A 174 -14.92 -5.61 -12.52
N VAL A 175 -14.44 -5.63 -11.27
CA VAL A 175 -14.94 -6.57 -10.26
C VAL A 175 -16.45 -6.39 -10.05
N TYR A 176 -16.94 -5.16 -9.88
CA TYR A 176 -18.39 -4.92 -9.73
C TYR A 176 -19.19 -5.26 -10.99
N ARG A 177 -18.62 -5.07 -12.18
CA ARG A 177 -19.31 -5.29 -13.45
C ARG A 177 -19.36 -6.76 -13.87
N VAL A 178 -18.26 -7.50 -13.73
CA VAL A 178 -18.09 -8.87 -14.25
C VAL A 178 -17.72 -9.91 -13.19
N GLY A 179 -17.43 -9.50 -11.96
CA GLY A 179 -17.04 -10.41 -10.88
C GLY A 179 -15.55 -10.76 -10.84
N ASN A 180 -14.71 -10.18 -11.70
CA ASN A 180 -13.25 -10.38 -11.66
C ASN A 180 -12.47 -9.11 -12.04
N ASN A 181 -11.22 -9.04 -11.60
CA ASN A 181 -10.35 -7.86 -11.74
C ASN A 181 -9.84 -7.64 -13.17
N LEU A 182 -9.86 -8.67 -14.01
CA LEU A 182 -9.35 -8.62 -15.38
C LEU A 182 -10.42 -8.27 -16.42
N GLY A 183 -11.69 -8.18 -16.02
CA GLY A 183 -12.78 -7.90 -16.97
C GLY A 183 -13.15 -9.11 -17.85
N LEU A 184 -12.69 -10.32 -17.51
CA LEU A 184 -12.90 -11.53 -18.32
C LEU A 184 -14.37 -11.94 -18.29
N ASN A 185 -14.93 -12.20 -19.47
CA ASN A 185 -16.24 -12.83 -19.58
C ASN A 185 -16.12 -14.36 -19.48
N GLU A 186 -17.25 -15.03 -19.37
CA GLU A 186 -17.34 -16.49 -19.21
C GLU A 186 -16.59 -17.27 -20.30
N LYS A 187 -16.67 -16.83 -21.57
CA LYS A 187 -15.97 -17.48 -22.68
C LYS A 187 -14.46 -17.34 -22.56
N ALA A 188 -13.98 -16.17 -22.15
CA ALA A 188 -12.56 -15.93 -21.93
C ALA A 188 -12.03 -16.79 -20.76
N ILE A 189 -12.80 -16.91 -19.67
CA ILE A 189 -12.46 -17.80 -18.55
C ILE A 189 -12.39 -19.26 -19.02
N ALA A 190 -13.38 -19.73 -19.79
CA ALA A 190 -13.36 -21.08 -20.36
C ALA A 190 -12.14 -21.33 -21.25
N SER A 191 -11.74 -20.36 -22.06
CA SER A 191 -10.54 -20.47 -22.89
C SER A 191 -9.26 -20.58 -22.05
N VAL A 192 -9.13 -19.79 -20.98
CA VAL A 192 -7.98 -19.86 -20.06
C VAL A 192 -7.94 -21.21 -19.35
N VAL A 193 -9.10 -21.72 -18.92
CA VAL A 193 -9.20 -23.03 -18.26
C VAL A 193 -8.79 -24.16 -19.20
N ASN A 194 -9.28 -24.17 -20.44
CA ASN A 194 -8.89 -25.20 -21.41
C ASN A 194 -7.37 -25.21 -21.65
N PHE A 195 -6.77 -24.01 -21.78
CA PHE A 195 -5.33 -23.87 -21.89
C PHE A 195 -4.59 -24.44 -20.67
N LEU A 196 -5.07 -24.17 -19.45
CA LEU A 196 -4.50 -24.74 -18.23
C LEU A 196 -4.65 -26.26 -18.13
N GLU A 197 -5.77 -26.83 -18.60
CA GLU A 197 -5.96 -28.30 -18.65
C GLU A 197 -4.96 -28.97 -19.60
N ASP A 198 -4.68 -28.35 -20.74
CA ASP A 198 -3.69 -28.83 -21.71
C ASP A 198 -2.27 -28.78 -21.12
N ASP A 199 -1.88 -27.65 -20.51
CA ASP A 199 -0.59 -27.50 -19.81
C ASP A 199 -0.44 -28.56 -18.68
N LEU A 200 -1.47 -28.75 -17.87
CA LEU A 200 -1.47 -29.77 -16.81
C LEU A 200 -1.30 -31.18 -17.36
N LYS A 201 -1.90 -31.49 -18.51
CA LYS A 201 -1.76 -32.79 -19.17
C LYS A 201 -0.35 -33.00 -19.69
N GLU A 202 0.27 -31.97 -20.27
CA GLU A 202 1.65 -32.02 -20.74
C GLU A 202 2.62 -32.24 -19.58
N GLU A 203 2.50 -31.49 -18.49
CA GLU A 203 3.40 -31.57 -17.34
C GLU A 203 3.23 -32.86 -16.53
N THR A 204 1.99 -33.30 -16.31
CA THR A 204 1.69 -34.40 -15.38
C THR A 204 1.42 -35.74 -16.07
N GLY A 205 1.19 -35.73 -17.38
CA GLY A 205 0.74 -36.89 -18.16
C GLY A 205 -0.71 -37.33 -17.84
N LYS A 206 -1.44 -36.58 -17.02
CA LYS A 206 -2.80 -36.92 -16.56
C LYS A 206 -3.82 -35.97 -17.17
N GLU A 207 -4.95 -36.52 -17.61
CA GLU A 207 -6.08 -35.70 -18.06
C GLU A 207 -6.86 -35.18 -16.85
N LEU A 208 -6.54 -33.96 -16.42
CA LEU A 208 -7.17 -33.28 -15.29
C LEU A 208 -8.19 -32.28 -15.82
N ARG A 209 -9.40 -32.28 -15.26
CA ARG A 209 -10.47 -31.34 -15.61
C ARG A 209 -10.69 -30.32 -14.50
N ILE A 210 -10.81 -29.05 -14.87
CA ILE A 210 -11.09 -27.92 -14.01
C ILE A 210 -12.56 -27.52 -14.27
N PRO A 211 -13.50 -27.93 -13.40
CA PRO A 211 -14.91 -27.70 -13.63
C PRO A 211 -15.27 -26.21 -13.55
N LEU A 212 -15.95 -25.72 -14.58
CA LEU A 212 -16.54 -24.37 -14.62
C LEU A 212 -18.04 -24.42 -14.32
N ASN A 213 -18.56 -23.38 -13.65
CA ASN A 213 -19.98 -23.23 -13.28
C ASN A 213 -20.60 -24.46 -12.58
N SER A 214 -19.77 -25.22 -11.86
CA SER A 214 -20.19 -26.40 -11.11
C SER A 214 -20.38 -26.06 -9.64
N LYS A 215 -21.22 -26.81 -8.94
CA LYS A 215 -21.39 -26.64 -7.50
C LYS A 215 -20.07 -26.97 -6.79
N ALA A 216 -19.71 -26.13 -5.83
CA ALA A 216 -18.56 -26.36 -4.96
C ALA A 216 -19.04 -26.41 -3.50
N ASP A 217 -18.48 -27.33 -2.72
CA ASP A 217 -18.76 -27.44 -1.29
C ASP A 217 -17.98 -26.38 -0.47
N PHE A 218 -16.86 -25.91 -1.00
CA PHE A 218 -15.97 -24.96 -0.33
C PHE A 218 -15.55 -23.84 -1.28
N LEU A 219 -15.55 -22.60 -0.75
CA LEU A 219 -14.92 -21.46 -1.41
C LEU A 219 -13.49 -21.33 -0.91
N LEU A 220 -12.52 -21.57 -1.79
CA LEU A 220 -11.12 -21.28 -1.52
C LEU A 220 -10.78 -19.88 -2.04
N ILE A 221 -10.39 -18.98 -1.13
CA ILE A 221 -9.78 -17.70 -1.48
C ILE A 221 -8.28 -17.86 -1.16
N PRO A 222 -7.44 -18.22 -2.14
CA PRO A 222 -6.00 -18.34 -1.90
C PRO A 222 -5.46 -16.97 -1.48
N SER A 223 -4.45 -16.94 -0.60
CA SER A 223 -3.75 -15.69 -0.36
C SER A 223 -3.07 -15.29 -1.65
N SER A 224 -3.42 -14.12 -2.18
CA SER A 224 -2.66 -13.47 -3.26
C SER A 224 -1.34 -12.98 -2.68
N THR A 225 -0.41 -13.93 -2.51
CA THR A 225 1.02 -13.70 -2.28
C THR A 225 1.77 -13.99 -3.57
#